data_AF-A0A3R6M6X8-F1
#
_entry.id   AF-A0A3R6M6X8-F1
#
_cell.length_a   1.000
_cell.length_b   1.000
_cell.length_c   1.000
_cell.angle_alpha   90.00
_cell.angle_beta   90.00
_cell.angle_gamma   90.00
#
_symmetry.space_group_name_H-M   'P 1'
#
loop_
_entity.id
_entity.type
_entity.pdbx_description
1 polymer ?
#
loop_
_entity_poly.entity_id
_entity_poly.type
_entity_poly.pdbx_seq_one_letter_code
_entity_poly.pdbx_strand_id
1 'polypeptide(L)'
;LKNGIDAECKKMLYGLAEEYKFKILAMEVMPDHIHLLLDCKPQFFISDMIKIMKGNLARQLFLSHPELKQELWGGHLWNPSYCAVTVSDRSRDQVVAYIEGQKEKEKRK
;
A
#
# COMPACT_ATOMS: atom_id res chain seq x y z
N LEU A 1 0.18 -18.17 2.82
CA LEU A 1 -1.27 -18.37 2.59
C LEU A 1 -1.47 -19.60 1.68
N LYS A 2 -2.45 -20.45 1.97
CA LYS A 2 -2.75 -21.67 1.18
C LYS A 2 -4.07 -21.47 0.41
N ASN A 3 -4.34 -22.35 -0.56
CA ASN A 3 -5.67 -22.56 -1.16
C ASN A 3 -6.32 -21.33 -1.84
N GLY A 4 -5.54 -20.43 -2.46
CA GLY A 4 -6.10 -19.29 -3.20
C GLY A 4 -6.48 -18.07 -2.35
N ILE A 5 -6.22 -18.11 -1.05
CA ILE A 5 -6.43 -16.96 -0.14
C ILE A 5 -5.60 -15.75 -0.59
N ASP A 6 -4.47 -15.95 -1.27
CA ASP A 6 -3.67 -14.88 -1.87
C ASP A 6 -4.46 -14.09 -2.93
N ALA A 7 -5.19 -14.77 -3.81
CA ALA A 7 -6.02 -14.11 -4.82
C ALA A 7 -7.18 -13.34 -4.18
N GLU A 8 -7.77 -13.89 -3.12
CA GLU A 8 -8.80 -13.19 -2.34
C GLU A 8 -8.24 -11.97 -1.60
N CYS A 9 -7.07 -12.08 -0.98
CA CYS A 9 -6.36 -10.95 -0.39
C CYS A 9 -6.18 -9.82 -1.41
N LYS A 10 -5.70 -10.16 -2.62
CA LYS A 10 -5.53 -9.20 -3.70
C LYS A 10 -6.87 -8.53 -4.05
N LYS A 11 -7.95 -9.30 -4.20
CA LYS A 11 -9.29 -8.77 -4.48
C LYS A 11 -9.79 -7.82 -3.38
N MET A 12 -9.67 -8.20 -2.11
CA MET A 12 -10.06 -7.38 -0.97
C MET A 12 -9.25 -6.07 -0.91
N LEU A 13 -7.95 -6.13 -1.15
CA LEU A 13 -7.07 -4.96 -1.18
C LEU A 13 -7.43 -3.99 -2.31
N TYR A 14 -7.76 -4.51 -3.51
CA TYR A 14 -8.26 -3.66 -4.60
C TYR A 14 -9.57 -2.97 -4.23
N GLY A 15 -10.52 -3.68 -3.59
CA GLY A 15 -11.77 -3.09 -3.13
C GLY A 15 -11.56 -1.98 -2.10
N LEU A 16 -10.67 -2.19 -1.12
CA LEU A 16 -10.29 -1.17 -0.16
C LEU A 16 -9.62 0.03 -0.83
N ALA A 17 -8.72 -0.20 -1.79
CA ALA A 17 -8.10 0.90 -2.52
C ALA A 17 -9.13 1.75 -3.29
N GLU A 18 -10.12 1.11 -3.91
CA GLU A 18 -11.20 1.82 -4.62
C GLU A 18 -12.10 2.64 -3.68
N GLU A 19 -12.44 2.06 -2.51
CA GLU A 19 -13.25 2.71 -1.48
C GLU A 19 -12.55 3.97 -0.95
N TYR A 20 -11.27 3.85 -0.59
CA TYR A 20 -10.48 4.93 0.00
C TYR A 20 -9.76 5.82 -1.04
N LYS A 21 -10.02 5.61 -2.34
CA LYS A 21 -9.44 6.37 -3.46
C LYS A 21 -7.91 6.34 -3.49
N PHE A 22 -7.34 5.19 -3.15
CA PHE A 22 -5.94 4.85 -3.42
C PHE A 22 -5.83 4.16 -4.78
N LYS A 23 -4.67 4.29 -5.42
CA LYS A 23 -4.36 3.57 -6.66
C LYS A 23 -3.25 2.57 -6.40
N ILE A 24 -3.57 1.28 -6.51
CA ILE A 24 -2.56 0.21 -6.46
C ILE A 24 -1.88 0.13 -7.83
N LEU A 25 -0.60 0.48 -7.90
CA LEU A 25 0.20 0.39 -9.12
C LEU A 25 0.82 -1.00 -9.29
N ALA A 26 1.20 -1.63 -8.19
CA ALA A 26 1.67 -3.02 -8.15
C ALA A 26 1.37 -3.64 -6.78
N MET A 27 1.16 -4.95 -6.75
CA MET A 27 0.88 -5.69 -5.53
C MET A 27 1.36 -7.14 -5.66
N GLU A 28 2.02 -7.63 -4.62
CA GLU A 28 2.36 -9.04 -4.51
C GLU A 28 2.06 -9.55 -3.10
N VAL A 29 1.50 -10.76 -3.01
CA VAL A 29 1.10 -11.40 -1.75
C VAL A 29 1.96 -12.63 -1.55
N MET A 30 2.87 -12.54 -0.59
CA MET A 30 3.75 -13.63 -0.22
C MET A 30 3.12 -14.44 0.92
N PRO A 31 3.63 -15.66 1.21
CA PRO A 31 3.05 -16.49 2.26
C PRO A 31 3.01 -15.84 3.65
N ASP A 32 3.93 -14.94 3.95
CA ASP A 32 4.19 -14.31 5.26
C ASP A 32 4.17 -12.76 5.24
N HIS A 33 4.10 -12.12 4.08
CA HIS A 33 4.03 -10.65 3.96
C HIS A 33 3.36 -10.18 2.66
N ILE A 34 3.05 -8.88 2.56
CA ILE A 34 2.47 -8.26 1.37
C ILE A 34 3.30 -7.04 0.97
N HIS A 35 3.58 -6.90 -0.32
CA HIS A 35 4.16 -5.70 -0.91
C HIS A 35 3.11 -4.93 -1.71
N LEU A 36 3.04 -3.61 -1.49
CA LEU A 36 2.16 -2.70 -2.21
C LEU A 36 2.95 -1.50 -2.72
N LEU A 37 2.78 -1.20 -4.01
CA LEU A 37 3.14 0.08 -4.59
C LEU A 37 1.85 0.90 -4.77
N LEU A 38 1.75 2.00 -4.04
CA LEU A 38 0.55 2.81 -3.93
C LEU A 38 0.81 4.23 -4.43
N ASP A 39 -0.17 4.78 -5.14
CA ASP A 39 -0.31 6.19 -5.43
C ASP A 39 -1.52 6.71 -4.63
N CYS A 40 -1.27 7.71 -3.78
CA CYS A 40 -2.25 8.25 -2.83
C CYS A 40 -2.17 9.78 -2.78
N LYS A 41 -3.30 10.41 -2.46
CA LYS A 41 -3.37 11.86 -2.30
C LYS A 41 -2.53 12.33 -1.11
N PRO A 42 -1.83 13.48 -1.21
CA PRO A 42 -0.94 13.97 -0.16
C PRO A 42 -1.66 14.36 1.15
N GLN A 43 -2.99 14.51 1.12
CA GLN A 43 -3.80 14.76 2.31
C GLN A 43 -3.93 13.53 3.23
N PHE A 44 -3.55 12.34 2.78
CA PHE A 44 -3.57 11.14 3.61
C PHE A 44 -2.25 10.93 4.34
N PHE A 45 -2.33 10.76 5.66
CA PHE A 45 -1.19 10.28 6.43
C PHE A 45 -0.91 8.81 6.11
N ILE A 46 0.35 8.47 5.87
CA ILE A 46 0.79 7.10 5.57
C ILE A 46 0.35 6.14 6.68
N SER A 47 0.44 6.56 7.95
CA SER A 47 0.01 5.75 9.10
C SER A 47 -1.47 5.38 9.04
N ASP A 48 -2.33 6.31 8.61
CA ASP A 48 -3.78 6.08 8.51
C ASP A 48 -4.10 5.12 7.37
N MET A 49 -3.44 5.29 6.22
CA MET A 49 -3.56 4.37 5.09
C MET A 49 -3.18 2.94 5.51
N ILE A 50 -2.04 2.77 6.19
CA ILE A 50 -1.61 1.45 6.66
C ILE A 50 -2.59 0.86 7.68
N LYS A 51 -3.09 1.67 8.62
CA LYS A 51 -4.09 1.23 9.61
C LYS A 51 -5.37 0.74 8.94
N ILE A 52 -5.87 1.49 7.95
CA ILE A 52 -7.05 1.13 7.17
C ILE A 52 -6.82 -0.17 6.41
N MET A 53 -5.73 -0.26 5.65
CA MET A 53 -5.45 -1.42 4.78
C MET A 53 -5.23 -2.69 5.60
N LYS A 54 -4.34 -2.66 6.60
CA LYS A 54 -4.05 -3.82 7.45
C LYS A 54 -5.28 -4.23 8.28
N GLY A 55 -5.94 -3.26 8.91
CA GLY A 55 -7.08 -3.51 9.80
C GLY A 55 -8.29 -4.09 9.07
N ASN A 56 -8.70 -3.46 7.97
CA ASN A 56 -9.84 -3.94 7.20
C ASN A 56 -9.57 -5.27 6.51
N LEU A 57 -8.36 -5.47 5.95
CA LEU A 57 -8.01 -6.75 5.35
C LEU A 57 -8.02 -7.88 6.40
N ALA A 58 -7.44 -7.65 7.59
CA ALA A 58 -7.47 -8.63 8.67
C ALA A 58 -8.90 -8.99 9.07
N ARG A 59 -9.76 -7.97 9.24
CA ARG A 59 -11.17 -8.20 9.57
C ARG A 59 -11.89 -8.99 8.49
N GLN A 60 -11.73 -8.63 7.22
CA GLN A 60 -12.39 -9.31 6.10
C GLN A 60 -11.92 -10.77 5.98
N LEU A 61 -10.60 -11.01 6.03
CA LEU A 61 -10.05 -12.37 5.96
C LEU A 61 -10.52 -13.24 7.11
N PHE A 62 -10.55 -12.74 8.33
CA PHE A 62 -11.03 -13.52 9.48
C PHE A 62 -12.55 -13.78 9.47
N LEU A 63 -13.33 -12.99 8.72
CA LEU A 63 -14.75 -13.26 8.50
C LEU A 63 -14.96 -14.28 7.38
N SER A 64 -14.18 -14.20 6.31
CA SER A 64 -14.25 -15.12 5.17
C SER A 64 -13.62 -16.49 5.46
N HIS A 65 -12.54 -16.50 6.26
CA HIS A 65 -11.74 -17.68 6.60
C HIS A 65 -11.54 -17.75 8.13
N PRO A 66 -12.57 -18.11 8.90
CA PRO A 66 -12.49 -18.16 10.36
C PRO A 66 -11.39 -19.09 10.91
N GLU A 67 -11.00 -20.11 10.14
CA GLU A 67 -9.91 -21.03 10.45
C GLU A 67 -8.57 -20.33 10.62
N LEU A 68 -8.34 -19.21 9.91
CA LEU A 68 -7.11 -18.42 10.03
C LEU A 68 -6.92 -17.87 11.45
N LYS A 69 -7.98 -17.67 12.24
CA LYS A 69 -7.84 -17.23 13.63
C LYS A 69 -7.18 -18.29 14.52
N GLN A 70 -7.37 -19.57 14.20
CA GLN A 70 -6.76 -20.67 14.94
C GLN A 70 -5.30 -20.87 14.54
N GLU A 71 -4.99 -20.68 13.26
CA GLU A 71 -3.63 -20.84 12.73
C GLU A 71 -2.71 -19.65 13.07
N LEU A 72 -3.26 -18.44 13.19
CA LEU A 72 -2.48 -17.21 13.32
C LEU A 72 -2.59 -16.60 14.72
N TRP A 73 -1.58 -16.89 15.56
CA TRP A 73 -1.24 -16.21 16.83
C TRP A 73 -2.42 -15.61 17.63
N GLY A 74 -3.50 -16.36 17.85
CA GLY A 74 -4.64 -15.89 18.64
C GLY A 74 -5.48 -14.80 17.95
N GLY A 75 -5.54 -14.78 16.62
CA GLY A 75 -6.33 -13.82 15.85
C GLY A 75 -5.57 -12.56 15.40
N HIS A 76 -4.23 -12.59 15.43
CA HIS A 76 -3.40 -11.52 14.87
C HIS A 76 -2.89 -11.89 13.48
N LEU A 77 -3.44 -11.26 12.44
CA LEU A 77 -2.99 -11.52 11.07
C LEU A 77 -1.63 -10.88 10.76
N TRP A 78 -1.39 -9.67 11.27
CA TRP A 78 -0.21 -8.88 10.90
C TRP A 78 0.77 -8.77 12.06
N ASN A 79 2.07 -8.77 11.73
CA ASN A 79 3.05 -8.12 12.60
C ASN A 79 2.63 -6.66 12.83
N PRO A 80 2.71 -6.11 14.07
CA PRO A 80 2.31 -4.74 14.34
C PRO A 80 3.07 -3.70 13.50
N SER A 81 4.31 -4.00 13.11
CA SER A 81 5.17 -3.11 12.32
C SER A 81 4.78 -3.02 10.84
N TYR A 82 5.28 -2.01 10.14
CA TYR A 82 5.20 -1.87 8.68
C TYR A 82 6.45 -1.17 8.14
N CYS A 83 6.72 -1.33 6.85
CA CYS A 83 7.75 -0.61 6.12
C CYS A 83 7.09 0.31 5.10
N ALA A 84 7.53 1.57 5.01
CA ALA A 84 7.07 2.53 4.03
C ALA A 84 8.28 3.27 3.44
N VAL A 85 8.36 3.32 2.11
CA VAL A 85 9.44 3.96 1.36
C VAL A 85 8.82 4.78 0.24
N THR A 86 9.25 6.03 0.09
CA THR A 86 8.83 6.88 -1.02
C THR A 86 9.55 6.48 -2.31
N VAL A 87 8.84 6.49 -3.42
CA VAL A 87 9.41 6.24 -4.75
C VAL A 87 9.10 7.41 -5.69
N SER A 88 10.00 7.67 -6.62
CA SER A 88 9.81 8.64 -7.69
C SER A 88 10.24 8.03 -9.02
N ASP A 89 9.51 8.36 -10.09
CA ASP A 89 9.89 8.09 -11.47
C ASP A 89 11.09 8.95 -11.92
N ARG A 90 11.44 9.99 -11.15
CA ARG A 90 12.54 10.91 -11.44
C ARG A 90 13.75 10.58 -10.59
N SER A 91 14.89 10.56 -11.25
CA SER A 91 16.19 10.57 -10.56
C SER A 91 16.39 11.88 -9.80
N ARG A 92 17.23 11.83 -8.78
CA ARG A 92 17.64 13.02 -8.02
C ARG A 92 18.18 14.12 -8.95
N ASP A 93 19.03 13.76 -9.89
CA ASP A 93 19.66 14.72 -10.81
C ASP A 93 18.63 15.41 -11.71
N GLN A 94 17.59 14.70 -12.16
CA GLN A 94 16.48 15.29 -12.91
C GLN A 94 15.68 16.29 -12.05
N VAL A 95 15.46 15.97 -10.78
CA VAL A 95 14.76 16.88 -9.86
C VAL A 95 15.60 18.13 -9.59
N VAL A 96 16.91 17.98 -9.37
CA VAL A 96 17.84 19.11 -9.16
C VAL A 96 17.87 20.02 -10.39
N ALA A 97 18.08 19.46 -11.58
CA ALA A 97 18.10 20.23 -12.82
C ALA A 97 16.77 20.96 -13.08
N TYR A 98 15.63 20.33 -12.74
CA TYR A 98 14.31 20.96 -12.83
C TYR A 98 14.18 22.19 -11.92
N ILE A 99 14.71 22.12 -10.69
CA ILE A 99 14.65 23.21 -9.70
C ILE A 99 15.55 24.38 -10.14
N GLU A 100 16.80 24.09 -10.51
CA GLU A 100 17.77 25.11 -10.92
C GLU A 100 17.31 25.86 -12.18
N GLY A 101 16.69 25.16 -13.12
CA GLY A 101 16.17 25.73 -14.37
C GLY A 101 14.87 26.54 -14.25
N GLN A 102 14.23 26.65 -13.07
CA GLN A 102 12.93 27.35 -12.94
C GLN A 102 13.02 28.83 -13.31
N LYS A 103 14.02 29.55 -12.78
CA LYS A 103 14.17 31.01 -12.97
C LYS A 103 14.55 31.41 -14.40
N GLU A 104 15.22 30.53 -15.14
CA GLU A 104 15.58 30.80 -16.54
C GLU A 104 14.38 30.69 -17.48
N LYS A 105 13.42 29.80 -17.17
CA LYS A 105 12.19 29.64 -17.96
C LYS A 105 11.22 30.80 -17.78
N GLU A 106 11.16 31.41 -16.59
CA GLU A 106 10.33 32.60 -16.35
C GLU A 106 10.81 33.81 -17.15
N LYS A 107 12.12 34.00 -17.31
CA LYS A 107 12.70 35.11 -18.10
C LYS A 107 12.51 34.99 -19.62
N ARG A 108 12.15 33.81 -20.11
CA ARG A 108 11.93 33.52 -21.54
C ARG A 108 10.45 33.59 -21.95
N LYS A 109 9.55 33.79 -21.00
CA LYS A 109 8.15 34.13 -21.25
C LYS A 109 7.97 35.63 -21.30
#